data_AF-A0A7X9IKD3-F1
#
_entry.id   AF-A0A7X9IKD3-F1
#
_cell.length_a   1.000
_cell.length_b   1.000
_cell.length_c   1.000
_cell.angle_alpha   90.00
_cell.angle_beta   90.00
_cell.angle_gamma   90.00
#
_symmetry.space_group_name_H-M   'P 1'
#
loop_
_entity.id
_entity.type
_entity.pdbx_description
1 polymer ?
#
loop_
_entity_poly.entity_id
_entity_poly.type
_entity_poly.pdbx_seq_one_letter_code
_entity_poly.pdbx_strand_id
1 'polypeptide(L)'
;MRHSLKTSLIPGLILSLFLLSACSDPEQQQKLDETLQSIQRTISEAGSKIKEIAPDKREVGSLAEDEVKKLSAIEYNVVEFDEMMSPAEMKNALTRLGADRWQCSNMVAVRGKIRVFCTRRPESYLRYFQRILPLPSL
;
A
#
# COMPACT_ATOMS: atom_id res chain seq x y z
N MET A 1 59.14 0.11 -22.08
CA MET A 1 58.16 -0.48 -23.02
C MET A 1 57.26 -1.44 -22.25
N ARG A 2 56.03 -1.04 -21.93
CA ARG A 2 54.99 -1.92 -21.33
C ARG A 2 53.79 -1.86 -22.26
N HIS A 3 53.48 -2.98 -22.90
CA HIS A 3 52.39 -3.10 -23.86
C HIS A 3 51.02 -3.16 -23.16
N SER A 4 50.12 -2.42 -23.81
CA SER A 4 48.67 -2.41 -23.70
C SER A 4 48.05 -3.81 -23.76
N LEU A 5 47.18 -4.14 -22.80
CA LEU A 5 46.37 -5.37 -22.77
C LEU A 5 45.15 -5.17 -21.85
N LYS A 6 44.27 -4.20 -22.17
CA LYS A 6 43.03 -3.96 -21.37
C LYS A 6 41.77 -3.59 -22.15
N THR A 7 41.71 -3.74 -23.48
CA THR A 7 40.58 -3.23 -24.28
C THR A 7 39.73 -4.27 -25.01
N SER A 8 39.84 -5.57 -24.69
CA SER A 8 39.13 -6.63 -25.45
C SER A 8 37.94 -7.30 -24.75
N LEU A 9 37.52 -6.88 -23.56
CA LEU A 9 36.50 -7.57 -22.76
C LEU A 9 35.14 -6.86 -22.66
N ILE A 10 35.03 -5.62 -23.15
CA ILE A 10 33.82 -4.79 -23.03
C ILE A 10 32.72 -5.12 -24.07
N PRO A 11 33.01 -5.42 -25.35
CA PRO A 11 31.93 -5.59 -26.34
C PRO A 11 31.13 -6.89 -26.16
N GLY A 12 31.70 -7.92 -25.52
CA GLY A 12 31.01 -9.19 -25.27
C GLY A 12 29.92 -9.11 -24.19
N LEU A 13 30.08 -8.21 -23.21
CA LEU A 13 29.17 -8.08 -22.07
C LEU A 13 27.93 -7.23 -22.41
N ILE A 14 28.05 -6.33 -23.40
CA ILE A 14 26.93 -5.53 -23.90
C ILE A 14 26.02 -6.40 -24.79
N LEU A 15 26.60 -7.31 -25.58
CA LEU A 15 25.82 -8.21 -26.46
C LEU A 15 25.00 -9.24 -25.67
N SER A 16 25.49 -9.71 -24.52
CA SER A 16 24.73 -10.63 -23.65
C SER A 16 23.59 -9.94 -22.90
N LEU A 17 23.74 -8.65 -22.54
CA LEU A 17 22.64 -7.87 -21.95
C LEU A 17 21.49 -7.63 -22.93
N PHE A 18 21.76 -7.47 -24.24
CA PHE A 18 20.70 -7.30 -25.24
C PHE A 18 19.91 -8.59 -25.51
N LEU A 19 20.51 -9.77 -25.33
CA LEU A 19 19.82 -11.06 -25.51
C LEU A 19 18.90 -11.41 -24.33
N LEU A 20 19.17 -10.91 -23.13
CA LEU A 20 18.32 -11.11 -21.95
C LEU A 20 17.03 -10.27 -21.97
N SER A 21 17.02 -9.14 -22.70
CA SER A 21 15.85 -8.26 -22.83
C SER A 21 14.77 -8.77 -23.79
N ALA A 22 15.03 -9.86 -24.53
CA ALA A 22 14.12 -10.40 -25.55
C ALA A 22 13.19 -11.51 -25.04
N CYS A 23 13.23 -11.86 -23.75
CA CYS A 23 12.30 -12.81 -23.13
C CYS A 23 11.16 -12.09 -22.42
N SER A 24 10.33 -11.34 -23.15
CA SER A 24 8.97 -11.00 -22.73
C SER A 24 8.04 -11.94 -23.48
N ASP A 25 7.64 -13.02 -22.81
CA ASP A 25 6.84 -14.10 -23.39
C ASP A 25 5.46 -13.55 -23.82
N PRO A 26 5.18 -13.41 -25.14
CA PRO A 26 3.98 -12.75 -25.63
C PRO A 26 2.69 -13.44 -25.14
N GLU A 27 2.77 -14.74 -24.79
CA GLU A 27 1.66 -15.50 -24.22
C GLU A 27 1.29 -15.02 -22.80
N GLN A 28 2.26 -14.58 -22.00
CA GLN A 28 2.00 -14.05 -20.66
C GLN A 28 1.37 -12.65 -20.72
N GLN A 29 1.78 -11.84 -21.70
CA GLN A 29 1.20 -10.52 -21.93
C GLN A 29 -0.28 -10.64 -22.36
N GLN A 30 -0.58 -11.58 -23.25
CA GLN A 30 -1.95 -11.85 -23.69
C GLN A 30 -2.85 -12.35 -22.54
N LYS A 31 -2.36 -13.25 -21.68
CA LYS A 31 -3.10 -13.70 -20.49
C LYS A 31 -3.39 -12.57 -19.50
N LEU A 32 -2.45 -11.62 -19.35
CA LEU A 32 -2.65 -10.45 -18.51
C LEU A 32 -3.75 -9.55 -19.09
N ASP A 33 -3.72 -9.28 -20.39
CA ASP A 33 -4.74 -8.47 -21.08
C ASP A 33 -6.13 -9.12 -21.02
N GLU A 34 -6.23 -10.44 -21.21
CA GLU A 34 -7.48 -11.19 -21.05
C GLU A 34 -8.01 -11.12 -19.62
N THR A 35 -7.12 -11.20 -18.63
CA THR A 35 -7.48 -11.08 -17.20
C THR A 35 -7.98 -9.66 -16.90
N LEU A 36 -7.31 -8.63 -17.40
CA LEU A 36 -7.71 -7.23 -17.23
C LEU A 36 -9.07 -6.96 -17.88
N GLN A 37 -9.31 -7.49 -19.09
CA GLN A 37 -10.61 -7.40 -19.75
C GLN A 37 -11.71 -8.13 -18.97
N SER A 38 -11.43 -9.30 -18.41
CA SER A 38 -12.37 -10.06 -17.59
C SER A 38 -12.74 -9.31 -16.30
N ILE A 39 -11.75 -8.71 -15.64
CA ILE A 39 -11.96 -7.86 -14.46
C ILE A 39 -12.82 -6.64 -14.83
N GLN A 40 -12.50 -5.97 -15.93
CA GLN A 40 -13.24 -4.80 -16.39
C GLN A 40 -14.68 -5.13 -16.74
N ARG A 41 -14.92 -6.30 -17.36
CA ARG A 41 -16.26 -6.81 -17.67
C ARG A 41 -17.06 -7.12 -16.41
N THR A 42 -16.43 -7.80 -15.44
CA THR A 42 -17.05 -8.14 -14.15
C THR A 42 -17.43 -6.88 -13.36
N ILE A 43 -16.56 -5.87 -13.34
CA ILE A 43 -16.83 -4.58 -12.69
C ILE A 43 -18.00 -3.86 -13.39
N SER A 44 -18.04 -3.89 -14.72
CA SER A 44 -19.13 -3.28 -15.49
C SER A 44 -20.48 -3.96 -15.23
N GLU A 45 -20.50 -5.30 -15.21
CA GLU A 45 -21.70 -6.09 -14.91
C GLU A 45 -22.16 -5.95 -13.45
N ALA A 46 -21.23 -5.83 -12.50
CA ALA A 46 -21.56 -5.50 -11.12
C ALA A 46 -22.16 -4.09 -11.02
N GLY A 47 -21.58 -3.12 -11.73
CA GLY A 47 -22.05 -1.74 -11.79
C GLY A 47 -23.45 -1.61 -12.39
N SER A 48 -23.79 -2.40 -13.42
CA SER A 48 -25.12 -2.41 -14.02
C SER A 48 -26.17 -3.04 -13.10
N LYS A 49 -25.86 -4.17 -12.45
CA LYS A 49 -26.76 -4.81 -11.47
C LYS A 49 -27.02 -3.93 -10.26
N ILE A 50 -26.02 -3.19 -9.79
CA ILE A 50 -26.20 -2.23 -8.69
C ILE A 50 -27.15 -1.09 -9.09
N LYS A 51 -27.07 -0.60 -10.33
CA LYS A 51 -27.99 0.42 -10.87
C LYS A 51 -29.43 -0.09 -11.01
N GLU A 52 -29.61 -1.37 -11.35
CA GLU A 52 -30.92 -2.01 -11.50
C GLU A 52 -31.63 -2.21 -10.15
N ILE A 53 -30.89 -2.56 -9.09
CA ILE A 53 -31.45 -2.83 -7.76
C ILE A 53 -31.76 -1.54 -6.99
N ALA A 54 -31.14 -0.41 -7.33
CA ALA A 54 -31.43 0.86 -6.68
C ALA A 54 -31.27 2.06 -7.63
N PRO A 55 -32.33 2.41 -8.38
CA PRO A 55 -32.27 3.44 -9.42
C PRO A 55 -32.00 4.87 -8.91
N ASP A 56 -32.09 5.11 -7.59
CA ASP A 56 -32.05 6.47 -7.02
C ASP A 56 -30.87 6.71 -6.04
N LYS A 57 -29.71 6.09 -6.30
CA LYS A 57 -28.62 6.02 -5.32
C LYS A 57 -27.29 6.66 -5.77
N ARG A 58 -27.33 7.88 -6.33
CA ARG A 58 -26.10 8.71 -6.41
C ARG A 58 -25.43 8.82 -5.03
N GLU A 59 -26.24 8.91 -3.99
CA GLU A 59 -25.79 9.03 -2.60
C GLU A 59 -25.09 7.76 -2.10
N VAL A 60 -25.61 6.55 -2.38
CA VAL A 60 -24.95 5.31 -1.94
C VAL A 60 -23.73 4.97 -2.80
N GLY A 61 -23.74 5.32 -4.08
CA GLY A 61 -22.53 5.27 -4.91
C GLY A 61 -21.41 6.12 -4.31
N SER A 62 -21.71 7.38 -3.95
CA SER A 62 -20.72 8.27 -3.33
C SER A 62 -20.25 7.78 -1.96
N LEU A 63 -21.15 7.24 -1.13
CA LEU A 63 -20.79 6.67 0.18
C LEU A 63 -19.89 5.44 0.03
N ALA A 64 -20.16 4.57 -0.96
CA ALA A 64 -19.32 3.41 -1.23
C ALA A 64 -17.94 3.81 -1.74
N GLU A 65 -17.86 4.78 -2.66
CA GLU A 65 -16.59 5.32 -3.15
C GLU A 65 -15.76 5.93 -2.03
N ASP A 66 -16.37 6.69 -1.13
CA ASP A 66 -15.69 7.31 0.00
C ASP A 66 -15.23 6.26 1.03
N GLU A 67 -16.01 5.22 1.28
CA GLU A 67 -15.58 4.11 2.13
C GLU A 67 -14.40 3.33 1.51
N VAL A 68 -14.39 3.12 0.20
CA VAL A 68 -13.25 2.49 -0.50
C VAL A 68 -12.00 3.38 -0.43
N LYS A 69 -12.12 4.70 -0.58
CA LYS A 69 -11.00 5.64 -0.40
C LYS A 69 -10.43 5.57 1.02
N LYS A 70 -11.28 5.42 2.04
CA LYS A 70 -10.82 5.28 3.44
C LYS A 70 -10.01 4.00 3.66
N LEU A 71 -10.26 2.92 2.90
CA LEU A 71 -9.50 1.68 3.03
C LEU A 71 -8.03 1.81 2.60
N SER A 72 -7.72 2.72 1.67
CA SER A 72 -6.35 2.97 1.19
C SER A 72 -5.67 4.16 1.88
N ALA A 73 -6.42 4.97 2.62
CA ALA A 73 -5.88 6.10 3.38
C ALA A 73 -5.20 5.64 4.67
N ILE A 74 -3.96 6.09 4.89
CA ILE A 74 -3.23 5.93 6.15
C ILE A 74 -2.95 7.32 6.69
N GLU A 75 -3.44 7.60 7.89
CA GLU A 75 -3.12 8.81 8.63
C GLU A 75 -1.79 8.64 9.35
N TYR A 76 -0.99 9.69 9.38
CA TYR A 76 0.32 9.72 10.04
C TYR A 76 0.34 10.80 11.12
N ASN A 77 0.90 10.46 12.27
CA ASN A 77 1.10 11.40 13.36
C ASN A 77 2.48 11.18 13.99
N VAL A 78 3.15 12.27 14.37
CA VAL A 78 4.45 12.25 15.05
C VAL A 78 4.27 12.95 16.39
N VAL A 79 4.48 12.20 17.46
CA VAL A 79 4.39 12.70 18.84
C VAL A 79 5.79 12.83 19.41
N GLU A 80 6.11 13.98 19.99
CA GLU A 80 7.39 14.20 20.65
C GLU A 80 7.20 14.15 22.17
N PHE A 81 8.00 13.32 22.85
CA PHE A 81 8.11 13.29 24.29
C PHE A 81 9.45 13.90 24.72
N ASP A 82 9.48 14.52 25.90
CA ASP A 82 10.74 14.92 26.52
C ASP A 82 11.54 13.65 26.89
N GLU A 83 12.85 13.65 26.70
CA GLU A 83 13.71 12.52 27.11
C GLU A 83 13.74 12.32 28.63
N MET A 84 13.47 13.39 29.39
CA MET A 84 13.37 13.35 30.85
C MET A 84 11.98 12.91 31.34
N MET A 85 11.02 12.68 30.45
CA MET A 85 9.69 12.21 30.80
C MET A 85 9.76 10.85 31.49
N SER A 86 8.98 10.67 32.57
CA SER A 86 9.01 9.41 33.28
C SER A 86 8.43 8.26 32.42
N PRO A 87 8.92 7.01 32.59
CA PRO A 87 8.36 5.86 31.88
C PRO A 87 6.85 5.67 32.10
N ALA A 88 6.34 6.06 33.27
CA ALA A 88 4.91 5.97 33.60
C ALA A 88 4.07 6.97 32.79
N GLU A 89 4.53 8.22 32.67
CA GLU A 89 3.88 9.24 31.85
C GLU A 89 3.89 8.88 30.38
N MET A 90 5.04 8.40 29.87
CA MET A 90 5.17 7.96 28.50
C MET A 90 4.23 6.77 28.20
N LYS A 91 4.16 5.78 29.11
CA LYS A 91 3.21 4.67 28.99
C LYS A 91 1.77 5.16 28.93
N ASN A 92 1.39 6.11 29.78
CA ASN A 92 0.03 6.66 29.78
C ASN A 92 -0.28 7.41 28.48
N ALA A 93 0.67 8.19 27.96
CA ALA A 93 0.51 8.90 26.69
C ALA A 93 0.36 7.92 25.51
N LEU A 94 1.22 6.90 25.43
CA LEU A 94 1.12 5.84 24.42
C LEU A 94 -0.19 5.04 24.54
N THR A 95 -0.66 4.81 25.76
CA THR A 95 -1.95 4.14 26.02
C THR A 95 -3.12 4.96 25.48
N ARG A 96 -3.10 6.29 25.66
CA ARG A 96 -4.13 7.19 25.09
C ARG A 96 -4.11 7.17 23.57
N LEU A 97 -2.92 7.22 22.95
CA LEU A 97 -2.78 7.08 21.51
C LEU A 97 -3.36 5.75 21.01
N GLY A 98 -3.09 4.65 21.72
CA GLY A 98 -3.68 3.34 21.42
C GLY A 98 -5.20 3.31 21.54
N ALA A 99 -5.78 3.98 22.54
CA ALA A 99 -7.23 4.13 22.68
C ALA A 99 -7.86 4.88 21.49
N ASP A 100 -7.15 5.87 20.95
CA ASP A 100 -7.52 6.60 19.73
C ASP A 100 -7.19 5.84 18.43
N ARG A 101 -6.75 4.57 18.56
CA ARG A 101 -6.40 3.62 17.51
C ARG A 101 -5.17 3.98 16.69
N TRP A 102 -4.29 4.80 17.25
CA TRP A 102 -2.97 4.98 16.71
C TRP A 102 -2.12 3.73 16.98
N GLN A 103 -1.45 3.25 15.94
CA GLN A 103 -0.45 2.18 16.01
C GLN A 103 0.92 2.83 15.91
N CYS A 104 1.66 2.83 17.01
CA CYS A 104 2.98 3.43 17.09
C CYS A 104 4.04 2.33 17.03
N SER A 105 4.97 2.41 16.07
CA SER A 105 5.95 1.34 15.81
C SER A 105 7.41 1.80 15.82
N ASN A 106 7.68 3.07 15.51
CA ASN A 106 9.04 3.60 15.47
C ASN A 106 9.23 4.67 16.55
N MET A 107 10.36 4.60 17.25
CA MET A 107 10.78 5.59 18.23
C MET A 107 12.22 6.02 17.92
N VAL A 108 12.47 7.34 17.86
CA VAL A 108 13.79 7.89 17.54
C VAL A 108 14.10 9.02 18.51
N ALA A 109 15.26 8.94 19.18
CA ALA A 109 15.77 10.04 20.01
C ALA A 109 16.42 11.12 19.13
N VAL A 110 15.92 12.36 19.21
CA VAL A 110 16.41 13.50 18.44
C VAL A 110 16.41 14.75 19.32
N ARG A 111 17.59 15.34 19.58
CA ARG A 111 17.77 16.62 20.28
C ARG A 111 17.09 16.68 21.66
N GLY A 112 17.29 15.68 22.52
CA GLY A 112 16.71 15.66 23.87
C GLY A 112 15.22 15.30 23.91
N LYS A 113 14.69 14.76 22.80
CA LYS A 113 13.29 14.33 22.70
C LYS A 113 13.20 12.93 22.10
N ILE A 114 12.16 12.20 22.47
CA ILE A 114 11.80 10.92 21.87
C ILE A 114 10.64 11.16 20.91
N ARG A 115 10.89 10.97 19.61
CA ARG A 115 9.86 11.04 18.56
C ARG A 115 9.25 9.68 18.35
N VAL A 116 7.94 9.60 18.44
CA VAL A 116 7.18 8.38 18.20
C VAL A 116 6.32 8.56 16.96
N PHE A 117 6.51 7.67 15.99
CA PHE A 117 5.78 7.68 14.73
C PHE A 117 4.60 6.72 14.84
N CYS A 118 3.41 7.25 14.61
CA CYS A 118 2.18 6.51 14.71
C CYS A 118 1.40 6.60 13.40
N THR A 119 0.72 5.50 13.07
CA THR A 119 -0.19 5.44 11.94
C THR A 119 -1.57 5.04 12.39
N ARG A 120 -2.61 5.50 11.68
CA ARG A 120 -3.99 5.11 11.95
C ARG A 120 -4.71 4.90 10.63
N ARG A 121 -5.53 3.85 10.58
CA ARG A 121 -6.51 3.70 9.49
C ARG A 121 -7.78 4.44 9.88
N PRO A 122 -8.36 5.27 9.00
CA PRO A 122 -9.60 5.98 9.27
C PRO A 122 -10.74 4.99 9.54
N GLU A 123 -11.80 5.46 10.19
CA GLU A 123 -12.98 4.64 10.45
C GLU A 123 -13.61 4.24 9.12
N SER A 124 -13.74 2.94 8.89
CA SER A 124 -14.48 2.42 7.74
C SER A 124 -15.33 1.25 8.17
N TYR A 125 -16.60 1.27 7.75
CA TYR A 125 -17.55 0.18 7.97
C TYR A 125 -17.12 -1.09 7.23
N LEU A 126 -16.31 -0.94 6.18
CA LEU A 126 -15.82 -2.05 5.35
C LEU A 126 -14.68 -2.86 6.00
N ARG A 127 -14.09 -2.38 7.11
CA ARG A 127 -13.05 -3.14 7.83
C ARG A 127 -13.55 -4.48 8.36
N TYR A 128 -14.85 -4.59 8.66
CA TYR A 128 -15.46 -5.82 9.16
C TYR A 128 -15.82 -6.82 8.05
N PHE A 129 -15.92 -6.36 6.81
CA PHE A 129 -16.23 -7.24 5.67
C PHE A 129 -15.15 -8.29 5.43
N GLN A 130 -13.87 -7.97 5.71
CA GLN A 130 -12.76 -8.93 5.61
C GLN A 130 -12.88 -10.12 6.57
N ARG A 131 -13.66 -10.00 7.65
CA ARG A 131 -13.93 -11.14 8.58
C ARG A 131 -15.11 -12.00 8.12
N ILE A 132 -16.00 -11.45 7.30
CA ILE A 132 -17.21 -12.11 6.81
C ILE A 132 -16.93 -12.84 5.48
N LEU A 133 -16.09 -12.24 4.63
CA LEU A 133 -15.58 -12.84 3.40
C LEU A 133 -14.08 -13.02 3.56
N PRO A 134 -13.58 -14.25 3.82
CA PRO A 134 -12.15 -14.51 3.81
C PRO A 134 -11.65 -14.33 2.37
N LEU A 135 -11.18 -13.13 2.05
CA LEU A 135 -10.38 -12.91 0.86
C LEU A 135 -9.00 -13.55 1.13
N PRO A 136 -8.44 -14.31 0.17
CA PRO A 136 -7.12 -14.88 0.32
C PRO A 136 -6.12 -13.75 0.64
N SER A 137 -5.33 -13.94 1.68
CA SER A 137 -4.26 -13.02 2.05
C SER A 137 -3.27 -12.89 0.90
N LEU A 138 -3.23 -11.72 0.29
CA LEU A 138 -2.19 -11.28 -0.65
C LEU A 138 -0.90 -10.95 0.11
#